data_AF-A0A6H9SLL3-F1
#
_entry.id   AF-A0A6H9SLL3-F1
#
_cell.length_a   1.000
_cell.length_b   1.000
_cell.length_c   1.000
_cell.angle_alpha   90.00
_cell.angle_beta   90.00
_cell.angle_gamma   90.00
#
_symmetry.space_group_name_H-M   'P 1'
#
loop_
_entity.id
_entity.type
_entity.pdbx_description
1 polymer ?
#
loop_
_entity_poly.entity_id
_entity_poly.type
_entity_poly.pdbx_seq_one_letter_code
_entity_poly.pdbx_strand_id
1 'polypeptide(L)'
;MTGRWAARIAPGRHRSTGIDVAADEVRVAVLSRRGRVADVRVDGLEREPVGLAGGPDDARWAAVARALAAAVSRLSAAGVRCDA
;
A
#
# COMPACT_ATOMS: atom_id res chain seq x y z
N MET A 1 7.63 -11.51 16.61
CA MET A 1 7.44 -11.86 15.18
C MET A 1 8.32 -10.95 14.33
N THR A 2 9.56 -11.36 14.04
CA THR A 2 10.50 -10.60 13.20
C THR A 2 10.55 -11.25 11.83
N GLY A 3 9.53 -11.00 11.01
CA GLY A 3 9.51 -11.44 9.61
C GLY A 3 10.49 -10.61 8.79
N ARG A 4 11.48 -11.26 8.18
CA ARG A 4 12.42 -10.62 7.26
C ARG A 4 11.77 -10.57 5.87
N TRP A 5 11.51 -9.37 5.37
CA TRP A 5 10.96 -9.16 4.02
C TRP A 5 11.92 -9.73 2.96
N ALA A 6 11.60 -10.89 2.39
CA ALA A 6 12.29 -11.46 1.25
C ALA A 6 11.42 -11.33 0.00
N ALA A 7 11.50 -10.18 -0.68
CA ALA A 7 10.92 -10.06 -2.01
C ALA A 7 11.93 -10.64 -3.03
N ARG A 8 11.56 -11.71 -3.74
CA ARG A 8 12.28 -12.12 -4.96
C ARG A 8 12.00 -11.11 -6.07
N ILE A 9 12.80 -10.05 -6.11
CA ILE A 9 12.71 -9.03 -7.15
C ILE A 9 13.53 -9.49 -8.35
N ALA A 10 12.87 -9.96 -9.40
CA ALA A 10 13.51 -10.07 -10.71
C ALA A 10 13.95 -8.66 -11.16
N PRO A 11 15.20 -8.46 -11.63
CA PRO A 11 15.67 -7.17 -12.13
C PRO A 11 14.69 -6.60 -13.19
N GLY A 12 14.06 -5.45 -12.90
CA GLY A 12 13.14 -4.77 -13.84
C GLY A 12 11.66 -4.72 -13.45
N ARG A 13 11.25 -5.29 -12.30
CA ARG A 13 9.88 -5.14 -11.74
C ARG A 13 9.92 -4.72 -10.28
N HIS A 14 10.44 -3.52 -10.00
CA HIS A 14 10.40 -2.96 -8.66
C HIS A 14 8.98 -2.41 -8.42
N ARG A 15 8.30 -2.93 -7.41
CA ARG A 15 7.05 -2.38 -6.88
C ARG A 15 7.31 -1.82 -5.49
N SER A 16 6.75 -0.66 -5.19
CA SER A 16 6.84 0.01 -3.89
C SER A 16 5.46 0.51 -3.49
N THR A 17 5.13 0.45 -2.20
CA THR A 17 3.88 1.00 -1.68
C THR A 17 4.18 2.21 -0.82
N GLY A 18 3.48 3.32 -1.06
CA GLY A 18 3.53 4.54 -0.25
C GLY A 18 2.23 4.73 0.51
N ILE A 19 2.31 5.22 1.75
CA ILE A 19 1.16 5.56 2.58
C ILE A 19 1.24 7.05 2.89
N ASP A 20 0.15 7.77 2.62
CA ASP A 20 -0.06 9.16 3.01
C ASP A 20 -1.24 9.19 3.99
N VAL A 21 -1.00 9.71 5.19
CA VAL A 21 -1.99 9.77 6.28
C VAL A 21 -2.28 11.24 6.53
N ALA A 22 -3.32 11.76 5.87
CA ALA A 22 -3.76 13.14 6.02
C ALA A 22 -4.78 13.28 7.16
N ALA A 23 -5.24 14.52 7.39
CA ALA A 23 -6.19 14.83 8.46
C ALA A 23 -7.58 14.21 8.21
N ASP A 24 -8.00 14.15 6.95
CA ASP A 24 -9.34 13.78 6.49
C ASP A 24 -9.38 12.48 5.68
N GLU A 25 -8.24 12.02 5.16
CA GLU A 25 -8.16 10.85 4.30
C GLU A 25 -6.83 10.11 4.47
N VAL A 26 -6.87 8.78 4.34
CA VAL A 26 -5.68 7.93 4.18
C VAL A 26 -5.60 7.46 2.74
N ARG A 27 -4.40 7.58 2.15
CA ARG A 27 -4.12 7.14 0.79
C ARG A 27 -3.02 6.09 0.79
N VAL A 28 -3.22 5.02 0.03
CA VAL A 28 -2.20 4.00 -0.20
C VAL A 28 -1.98 3.85 -1.70
N ALA A 29 -0.79 4.21 -2.16
CA ALA A 29 -0.41 4.12 -3.57
C ALA A 29 0.52 2.92 -3.78
N VAL A 30 0.21 2.08 -4.76
CA VAL A 30 1.10 1.03 -5.27
C VAL A 30 1.77 1.58 -6.53
N LEU A 31 3.08 1.66 -6.50
CA LEU A 31 3.90 2.18 -7.59
C LEU A 31 4.72 1.05 -8.21
N SER A 32 4.91 1.11 -9.53
CA SER A 32 5.86 0.26 -10.23
C SER A 32 6.85 1.07 -11.04
N ARG A 33 8.08 0.57 -11.15
CA ARG A 33 9.10 1.09 -12.08
C ARG A 33 9.34 0.07 -13.18
N ARG A 34 9.25 0.51 -14.44
CA ARG A 34 9.59 -0.32 -15.61
C ARG A 34 10.95 0.09 -16.18
N GLY A 35 11.82 -0.91 -16.39
CA GLY A 35 13.11 -0.70 -17.07
C GLY A 35 14.10 0.16 -16.28
N ARG A 36 15.21 0.54 -16.94
CA ARG A 36 16.25 1.39 -16.32
C ARG A 36 15.87 2.88 -16.29
N VAL A 37 14.91 3.30 -17.12
CA VAL A 37 14.42 4.68 -17.17
C VAL A 37 13.49 4.97 -15.97
N ALA A 38 13.38 6.24 -15.59
CA ALA A 38 12.71 6.71 -14.38
C ALA A 38 11.16 6.70 -14.45
N ASP A 39 10.55 5.92 -15.34
CA ASP A 39 9.09 5.87 -15.47
C ASP A 39 8.46 5.12 -14.30
N VAL A 40 7.98 5.89 -13.33
CA VAL A 40 7.16 5.41 -12.20
C VAL A 40 5.69 5.46 -12.63
N ARG A 41 4.99 4.32 -12.49
CA ARG A 41 3.55 4.21 -12.71
C ARG A 41 2.82 4.03 -11.38
N VAL A 42 1.61 4.56 -11.31
CA VAL A 42 0.65 4.24 -10.23
C VAL A 42 -0.19 3.05 -10.71
N ASP A 43 0.04 1.89 -10.10
CA ASP A 43 -0.69 0.65 -10.40
C ASP A 43 -1.99 0.54 -9.57
N GLY A 44 -2.08 1.26 -8.46
CA GLY A 44 -3.25 1.30 -7.59
C GLY A 44 -3.20 2.48 -6.62
N LEU A 45 -4.38 3.00 -6.27
CA LEU A 45 -4.56 4.07 -5.30
C LEU A 45 -5.81 3.78 -4.48
N GLU A 46 -5.63 3.38 -3.22
CA GLU A 46 -6.73 3.25 -2.26
C GLU A 46 -6.89 4.55 -1.49
N ARG A 47 -8.13 4.86 -1.14
CA ARG A 47 -8.55 6.10 -0.49
C ARG A 47 -9.60 5.78 0.55
N GLU A 48 -9.32 6.15 1.79
CA GLU A 48 -10.22 5.91 2.92
C GLU A 48 -10.43 7.19 3.72
N PRO A 49 -11.67 7.67 3.86
CA PRO A 49 -11.94 8.83 4.71
C PRO A 49 -11.68 8.50 6.17
N VAL A 50 -11.11 9.47 6.90
CA VAL A 50 -10.99 9.44 8.35
C VAL A 50 -12.34 9.88 8.93
N GLY A 51 -13.16 8.90 9.29
CA GLY A 51 -14.45 9.15 9.95
C GLY A 51 -14.28 9.72 11.38
N LEU A 52 -15.38 9.89 12.11
CA LEU A 52 -15.34 10.38 13.50
C LEU A 52 -15.47 9.25 14.55
N ALA A 53 -15.47 7.99 14.15
CA ALA A 53 -15.72 6.87 15.07
C ALA A 53 -14.51 6.58 15.98
N GLY A 54 -14.69 6.67 17.30
CA GLY A 54 -13.67 6.34 18.32
C GLY A 54 -12.74 7.49 18.73
N GLY A 55 -12.94 8.68 18.17
CA GLY A 55 -12.01 9.82 18.34
C GLY A 55 -11.01 9.90 17.18
N PRO A 56 -10.26 11.01 17.05
CA PRO A 56 -9.48 11.31 15.85
C PRO A 56 -8.43 10.24 15.50
N ASP A 57 -7.75 9.68 16.50
CA ASP A 57 -6.68 8.70 16.28
C ASP A 57 -7.22 7.30 15.97
N ASP A 58 -8.24 6.84 16.69
CA ASP A 58 -8.88 5.54 16.41
C ASP A 58 -9.49 5.51 15.01
N ALA A 59 -10.14 6.61 14.61
CA ALA A 59 -10.68 6.74 13.27
C ALA A 59 -9.59 6.74 12.20
N ARG A 60 -8.46 7.41 12.46
CA ARG A 60 -7.30 7.43 11.56
C ARG A 60 -6.71 6.03 11.40
N TRP A 61 -6.49 5.30 12.48
CA TRP A 61 -5.96 3.94 12.42
C TRP A 61 -6.93 2.95 11.76
N ALA A 62 -8.24 3.12 11.97
CA ALA A 62 -9.24 2.35 11.26
C ALA A 62 -9.21 2.61 9.74
N ALA A 63 -9.04 3.86 9.31
CA ALA A 63 -8.89 4.21 7.89
C ALA A 63 -7.60 3.62 7.30
N VAL A 64 -6.48 3.67 8.03
CA VAL A 64 -5.22 3.00 7.63
C VAL A 64 -5.43 1.51 7.43
N ALA A 65 -6.08 0.82 8.37
CA ALA A 65 -6.32 -0.61 8.27
C ALA A 65 -7.14 -0.98 7.03
N ARG A 66 -8.21 -0.23 6.73
CA ARG A 66 -9.05 -0.46 5.54
C ARG A 66 -8.28 -0.22 4.24
N ALA A 67 -7.55 0.89 4.15
CA ALA A 67 -6.78 1.24 2.94
C ALA A 67 -5.68 0.20 2.66
N LEU A 68 -4.99 -0.25 3.71
CA LEU A 68 -3.98 -1.31 3.60
C LEU A 68 -4.60 -2.65 3.19
N ALA A 69 -5.75 -3.03 3.78
CA ALA A 69 -6.43 -4.27 3.42
C ALA A 69 -6.84 -4.28 1.94
N ALA A 70 -7.36 -3.17 1.43
CA ALA A 70 -7.69 -3.01 0.01
C ALA A 70 -6.44 -3.14 -0.89
N ALA A 71 -5.34 -2.47 -0.53
CA ALA A 71 -4.09 -2.54 -1.28
C ALA A 71 -3.49 -3.96 -1.28
N VAL A 72 -3.52 -4.66 -0.15
CA VAL A 72 -3.06 -6.06 -0.03
C VAL A 72 -3.94 -6.99 -0.87
N SER A 73 -5.26 -6.81 -0.86
CA SER A 73 -6.18 -7.58 -1.68
C SER A 73 -5.85 -7.43 -3.18
N ARG A 74 -5.64 -6.19 -3.64
CA ARG A 74 -5.23 -5.89 -5.02
C ARG A 74 -3.90 -6.53 -5.40
N LEU A 75 -2.89 -6.38 -4.54
CA LEU A 75 -1.57 -6.97 -4.75
C LEU A 75 -1.64 -8.50 -4.82
N SER A 76 -2.43 -9.12 -3.95
CA SER A 76 -2.66 -10.56 -3.93
C SER A 76 -3.35 -11.04 -5.20
N ALA A 77 -4.37 -10.32 -5.69
CA ALA A 77 -5.03 -10.58 -6.97
C ALA A 77 -4.05 -10.44 -8.16
N ALA A 78 -3.05 -9.56 -8.04
CA ALA A 78 -1.97 -9.40 -9.01
C ALA A 78 -0.82 -10.42 -8.82
N GLY A 79 -1.02 -11.46 -8.00
CA GLY A 79 -0.07 -12.55 -7.77
C GLY A 79 1.12 -12.18 -6.87
N VAL A 80 1.11 -11.01 -6.23
CA VAL A 80 2.13 -10.63 -5.25
C VAL A 80 1.79 -11.26 -3.92
N ARG A 81 2.71 -12.04 -3.35
CA ARG A 81 2.55 -12.67 -2.04
C ARG A 81 3.73 -12.31 -1.16
N CYS A 82 3.48 -12.21 0.14
CA CYS A 82 4.55 -12.28 1.12
C CYS A 82 4.87 -13.77 1.32
N ASP A 83 6.11 -14.17 1.04
CA ASP A 83 6.58 -15.49 1.46
C ASP A 83 6.64 -15.49 3.00
N ALA A 84 6.10 -16.55 3.63
CA ALA A 84 6.07 -16.73 5.09
C ALA A 84 7.45 -17.12 5.64
#